data_AF-A0A1I5DB93-F1
#
_entry.id   AF-A0A1I5DB93-F1
#
_cell.length_a   1.000
_cell.length_b   1.000
_cell.length_c   1.000
_cell.angle_alpha   90.00
_cell.angle_beta   90.00
_cell.angle_gamma   90.00
#
_symmetry.space_group_name_H-M   'P 1'
#
loop_
_entity.id
_entity.type
_entity.pdbx_description
1 polymer ?
#
loop_
_entity_poly.entity_id
_entity_poly.type
_entity_poly.pdbx_seq_one_letter_code
_entity_poly.pdbx_strand_id
1 'polypeptide(L)'
;MPHLGSGTYWKRDGHWVFATPNISKGLISVIDFDTWKVIKQIPTLGPGFFLRSHANSRYAWTDVFFGPDNDAIHLIDKQTLEIAHTLRPMPGKTAAHVEFTRDGRYLLLSIWDTNGALIVYDSDTLEEIKRLPMNKPSGKYNVGNKIEFAEGTSH
;
A
#
# COMPACT_ATOMS: atom_id res chain seq x y z
N MET A 1 -15.44 -5.78 -6.10
CA MET A 1 -15.79 -6.17 -4.72
C MET A 1 -14.71 -5.61 -3.78
N PRO A 2 -15.04 -5.05 -2.61
CA PRO A 2 -14.01 -4.66 -1.63
C PRO A 2 -13.23 -5.89 -1.15
N HIS A 3 -11.91 -5.81 -1.02
CA HIS A 3 -11.07 -6.89 -0.48
C HIS A 3 -10.53 -6.51 0.91
N LEU A 4 -11.30 -6.86 1.94
CA LEU A 4 -11.05 -6.40 3.31
C LEU A 4 -9.77 -6.97 3.92
N GLY A 5 -9.36 -8.18 3.52
CA GLY A 5 -8.09 -8.81 3.95
C GLY A 5 -6.84 -8.06 3.50
N SER A 6 -7.02 -6.96 2.75
CA SER A 6 -5.94 -6.06 2.36
C SER A 6 -6.20 -4.59 2.67
N GLY A 7 -7.25 -4.29 3.45
CA GLY A 7 -7.51 -2.95 3.93
C GLY A 7 -6.49 -2.50 4.99
N THR A 8 -6.52 -1.22 5.30
CA THR A 8 -5.69 -0.58 6.32
C THR A 8 -6.52 0.44 7.08
N TYR A 9 -6.08 0.81 8.28
CA TYR A 9 -6.74 1.83 9.10
C TYR A 9 -5.70 2.77 9.70
N TRP A 10 -6.10 4.02 9.94
CA TRP A 10 -5.25 5.06 10.54
C TRP A 10 -6.10 6.16 11.16
N LYS A 11 -5.46 7.04 11.95
CA LYS A 11 -6.09 8.27 12.42
C LYS A 11 -5.98 9.42 11.43
N ARG A 12 -7.12 10.00 11.07
CA ARG A 12 -7.25 11.22 10.29
C ARG A 12 -7.96 12.28 11.15
N ASP A 13 -7.28 13.40 11.39
CA ASP A 13 -7.79 14.47 12.27
C ASP A 13 -8.24 13.96 13.66
N GLY A 14 -7.57 12.93 14.19
CA GLY A 14 -7.91 12.29 15.47
C GLY A 14 -8.98 11.20 15.41
N HIS A 15 -9.69 11.06 14.28
CA HIS A 15 -10.73 10.05 14.07
C HIS A 15 -10.18 8.83 13.31
N TRP A 16 -10.68 7.65 13.64
CA TRP A 16 -10.30 6.44 12.93
C TRP A 16 -11.01 6.32 11.59
N VAL A 17 -10.25 6.00 10.57
CA VAL A 17 -10.77 5.65 9.25
C VAL A 17 -10.21 4.30 8.83
N PHE A 18 -10.97 3.59 8.01
CA PHE A 18 -10.54 2.39 7.32
C PHE A 18 -10.61 2.61 5.82
N ALA A 19 -9.61 2.12 5.12
CA ALA A 19 -9.62 2.12 3.67
C ALA A 19 -9.39 0.72 3.12
N THR A 20 -10.02 0.45 1.99
CA THR A 20 -9.92 -0.83 1.28
C THR A 20 -9.81 -0.60 -0.22
N PRO A 21 -8.94 -1.35 -0.91
CA PRO A 21 -8.96 -1.38 -2.37
C PRO A 21 -10.19 -2.14 -2.87
N ASN A 22 -10.51 -1.91 -4.14
CA ASN A 22 -11.53 -2.66 -4.87
C ASN A 22 -10.86 -3.55 -5.93
N ILE A 23 -11.15 -4.85 -5.91
CA ILE A 23 -10.53 -5.82 -6.82
C ILE A 23 -11.09 -5.75 -8.25
N SER A 24 -12.20 -5.04 -8.44
CA SER A 24 -12.91 -4.98 -9.72
C SER A 24 -12.96 -3.59 -10.33
N LYS A 25 -12.64 -2.54 -9.55
CA LYS A 25 -12.70 -1.14 -9.98
C LYS A 25 -11.43 -0.42 -9.54
N GLY A 26 -10.93 0.51 -10.34
CA GLY A 26 -9.82 1.39 -9.97
C GLY A 26 -10.24 2.45 -8.96
N LEU A 27 -10.44 2.04 -7.70
CA LEU A 27 -10.70 2.96 -6.60
C LEU A 27 -10.32 2.37 -5.24
N ILE A 28 -10.02 3.27 -4.30
CA ILE A 28 -9.96 3.02 -2.86
C ILE A 28 -11.20 3.64 -2.21
N SER A 29 -11.90 2.86 -1.39
CA SER A 29 -12.98 3.39 -0.53
C SER A 29 -12.42 3.69 0.85
N VAL A 30 -12.69 4.89 1.36
CA VAL A 30 -12.39 5.30 2.74
C VAL A 30 -13.70 5.40 3.52
N ILE A 31 -13.74 4.73 4.66
CA ILE A 31 -14.91 4.53 5.51
C ILE A 31 -14.59 5.10 6.89
N ASP A 32 -15.52 5.88 7.42
CA ASP A 32 -15.47 6.40 8.79
C ASP A 32 -15.91 5.33 9.79
N PHE A 33 -15.15 5.15 10.87
CA PHE A 33 -15.43 4.11 11.87
C PHE A 33 -16.62 4.41 12.78
N ASP A 34 -16.91 5.70 13.01
CA ASP A 34 -18.00 6.08 13.91
C ASP A 34 -19.36 5.87 13.23
N THR A 35 -19.45 6.20 11.93
CA THR A 35 -20.69 6.19 11.15
C THR A 35 -20.84 5.02 10.20
N TRP A 36 -19.75 4.29 9.92
CA TRP A 36 -19.68 3.21 8.92
C TRP A 36 -20.05 3.65 7.50
N LYS A 37 -19.96 4.94 7.20
CA LYS A 37 -20.26 5.50 5.89
C LYS A 37 -18.98 5.68 5.08
N VAL A 38 -19.10 5.50 3.76
CA VAL A 38 -18.03 5.87 2.83
C VAL A 38 -17.92 7.40 2.81
N ILE A 39 -16.78 7.92 3.25
CA ILE A 39 -16.50 9.37 3.29
C ILE A 39 -15.72 9.85 2.07
N LYS A 40 -15.03 8.94 1.37
CA LYS A 40 -14.30 9.25 0.14
C LYS A 40 -14.16 8.00 -0.73
N GLN A 41 -14.22 8.20 -2.04
CA GLN A 41 -13.70 7.26 -3.03
C GLN A 41 -12.56 7.94 -3.77
N ILE A 42 -11.39 7.29 -3.80
CA ILE A 42 -10.16 7.80 -4.41
C ILE A 42 -9.94 7.00 -5.69
N PRO A 43 -10.11 7.58 -6.89
CA PRO A 43 -9.82 6.89 -8.14
C PRO A 43 -8.34 6.47 -8.23
N THR A 44 -8.08 5.26 -8.70
CA THR A 44 -6.74 4.73 -8.99
C THR A 44 -6.63 4.37 -10.47
N LEU A 45 -5.42 4.14 -10.98
CA LEU A 45 -5.22 3.78 -12.39
C LEU A 45 -5.86 2.43 -12.76
N GLY A 46 -6.09 1.55 -11.79
CA GLY A 46 -6.78 0.29 -11.98
C GLY A 46 -7.08 -0.42 -10.66
N PRO A 47 -7.80 -1.55 -10.72
CA PRO A 47 -8.13 -2.32 -9.52
C PRO A 47 -6.90 -2.78 -8.75
N GLY A 48 -6.94 -2.58 -7.43
CA GLY A 48 -5.85 -2.92 -6.51
C GLY A 48 -6.14 -4.20 -5.73
N PHE A 49 -5.08 -4.82 -5.21
CA PHE A 49 -5.15 -5.97 -4.33
C PHE A 49 -4.63 -5.64 -2.93
N PHE A 50 -3.55 -4.87 -2.77
CA PHE A 50 -2.99 -4.55 -1.45
C PHE A 50 -3.02 -3.06 -1.15
N LEU A 51 -3.44 -2.70 0.08
CA LEU A 51 -3.29 -1.36 0.66
C LEU A 51 -2.60 -1.48 2.04
N ARG A 52 -1.49 -0.78 2.23
CA ARG A 52 -0.64 -0.89 3.43
C ARG A 52 -0.17 0.47 3.90
N SER A 53 -0.03 0.63 5.20
CA SER A 53 0.57 1.83 5.79
C SER A 53 1.32 1.45 7.07
N HIS A 54 1.77 2.46 7.79
CA HIS A 54 2.37 2.36 9.10
C HIS A 54 2.04 3.64 9.88
N ALA A 55 1.99 3.56 11.22
CA ALA A 55 1.76 4.73 12.08
C ALA A 55 2.74 5.88 11.75
N ASN A 56 4.02 5.54 11.55
CA ASN A 56 5.10 6.49 11.25
C ASN A 56 5.21 6.90 9.78
N SER A 57 4.42 6.33 8.87
CA SER A 57 4.42 6.74 7.46
C SER A 57 3.42 7.86 7.24
N ARG A 58 3.71 8.85 6.39
CA ARG A 58 2.71 9.82 5.93
C ARG A 58 1.67 9.20 4.98
N TYR A 59 2.04 8.12 4.30
CA TYR A 59 1.31 7.59 3.15
C TYR A 59 0.71 6.21 3.42
N ALA A 60 -0.45 5.97 2.81
CA ALA A 60 -0.97 4.62 2.55
C ALA A 60 -0.62 4.22 1.12
N TRP A 61 0.02 3.07 0.97
CA TRP A 61 0.57 2.54 -0.27
C TRP A 61 -0.37 1.51 -0.85
N THR A 62 -0.82 1.71 -2.09
CA THR A 62 -1.67 0.74 -2.81
C THR A 62 -1.09 0.38 -4.15
N ASP A 63 -1.22 -0.90 -4.51
CA ASP A 63 -0.92 -1.35 -5.85
C ASP A 63 -2.10 -1.17 -6.81
N VAL A 64 -1.76 -1.21 -8.10
CA VAL A 64 -2.69 -1.42 -9.21
C VAL A 64 -2.46 -2.86 -9.67
N PHE A 65 -3.04 -3.84 -8.99
CA PHE A 65 -2.66 -5.23 -9.25
C PHE A 65 -3.22 -5.77 -10.57
N PHE A 66 -4.44 -5.37 -10.92
CA PHE A 66 -5.13 -5.84 -12.11
C PHE A 66 -5.19 -4.73 -13.18
N GLY A 67 -4.79 -5.06 -14.40
CA GLY A 67 -4.87 -4.14 -15.54
C GLY A 67 -3.52 -3.75 -16.13
N PRO A 68 -3.52 -2.83 -17.12
CA PRO A 68 -2.32 -2.47 -17.88
C PRO A 68 -1.30 -1.65 -17.08
N ASP A 69 -1.74 -0.91 -16.07
CA ASP A 69 -0.89 -0.07 -15.21
C ASP A 69 -0.32 -0.81 -14.00
N ASN A 70 -0.10 -2.13 -14.12
CA ASN A 70 0.22 -2.96 -12.95
C ASN A 70 1.63 -2.80 -12.38
N ASP A 71 2.46 -2.01 -13.03
CA ASP A 71 3.75 -1.56 -12.57
C ASP A 71 3.67 -0.32 -11.66
N ALA A 72 2.46 0.24 -11.47
CA ALA A 72 2.23 1.42 -10.64
C ALA A 72 1.92 1.08 -9.17
N ILE A 73 2.48 1.90 -8.29
CA ILE A 73 2.15 1.99 -6.87
C ILE A 73 1.72 3.41 -6.53
N HIS A 74 0.53 3.58 -5.97
CA HIS A 74 0.03 4.88 -5.51
C HIS A 74 0.33 5.08 -4.03
N LEU A 75 0.74 6.30 -3.69
CA LEU A 75 0.91 6.75 -2.31
C LEU A 75 -0.19 7.77 -2.02
N ILE A 76 -1.12 7.38 -1.18
CA ILE A 76 -2.25 8.20 -0.76
C ILE A 76 -1.83 8.94 0.52
N ASP A 77 -1.91 10.27 0.53
CA ASP A 77 -1.71 11.05 1.74
C ASP A 77 -2.86 10.77 2.72
N LYS A 78 -2.50 10.34 3.94
CA LYS A 78 -3.46 9.90 4.96
C LYS A 78 -4.40 11.00 5.45
N GLN A 79 -4.00 12.27 5.34
CA GLN A 79 -4.81 13.41 5.81
C GLN A 79 -5.64 14.00 4.67
N THR A 80 -5.05 14.21 3.49
CA THR A 80 -5.80 14.80 2.36
C THR A 80 -6.69 13.80 1.63
N LEU A 81 -6.40 12.49 1.74
CA LEU A 81 -7.07 11.42 1.00
C LEU A 81 -6.93 11.58 -0.52
N GLU A 82 -5.75 12.03 -0.96
CA GLU A 82 -5.40 12.21 -2.36
C GLU A 82 -4.14 11.41 -2.69
N ILE A 83 -4.02 11.01 -3.96
CA ILE A 83 -2.80 10.38 -4.46
C ILE A 83 -1.72 11.48 -4.52
N ALA A 84 -0.78 11.44 -3.58
CA ALA A 84 0.34 12.37 -3.53
C ALA A 84 1.43 11.98 -4.53
N HIS A 85 1.66 10.67 -4.70
CA HIS A 85 2.69 10.15 -5.60
C HIS A 85 2.22 8.89 -6.33
N THR A 86 2.79 8.66 -7.50
CA THR A 86 2.69 7.38 -8.21
C THR A 86 4.08 6.94 -8.63
N LEU A 87 4.53 5.79 -8.14
CA LEU A 87 5.84 5.23 -8.45
C LEU A 87 5.68 4.09 -9.46
N ARG A 88 6.64 3.97 -10.38
CA ARG A 88 6.78 2.82 -11.30
C ARG A 88 8.21 2.27 -11.19
N PRO A 89 8.49 1.44 -10.18
CA PRO A 89 9.86 1.01 -9.85
C PRO A 89 10.52 0.16 -10.94
N MET A 90 9.70 -0.50 -11.77
CA MET A 90 10.14 -1.29 -12.90
C MET A 90 9.03 -1.34 -13.96
N PRO A 91 9.03 -0.39 -14.92
CA PRO A 91 7.96 -0.28 -15.91
C PRO A 91 7.69 -1.59 -16.66
N GLY A 92 6.41 -1.90 -16.86
CA GLY A 92 5.95 -3.14 -17.51
C GLY A 92 6.03 -4.40 -16.66
N LYS A 93 6.39 -4.30 -15.37
CA LYS A 93 6.41 -5.43 -14.44
C LYS A 93 5.56 -5.15 -13.21
N THR A 94 4.76 -6.13 -12.82
CA THR A 94 3.82 -5.98 -11.70
C THR A 94 4.53 -5.56 -10.41
N ALA A 95 4.22 -4.38 -9.91
CA ALA A 95 4.65 -3.90 -8.60
C ALA A 95 3.52 -4.16 -7.60
N ALA A 96 3.81 -4.88 -6.53
CA ALA A 96 2.77 -5.29 -5.59
C ALA A 96 3.29 -5.49 -4.18
N HIS A 97 2.37 -5.41 -3.22
CA HIS A 97 2.57 -5.72 -1.80
C HIS A 97 3.74 -4.97 -1.15
N VAL A 98 3.42 -3.94 -0.37
CA VAL A 98 4.39 -3.27 0.51
C VAL A 98 4.36 -3.89 1.92
N GLU A 99 5.49 -3.94 2.60
CA GLU A 99 5.56 -4.21 4.03
C GLU A 99 6.62 -3.32 4.68
N PHE A 100 6.30 -2.71 5.80
CA PHE A 100 7.20 -1.80 6.50
C PHE A 100 8.17 -2.55 7.43
N THR A 101 9.31 -1.93 7.72
CA THR A 101 10.11 -2.28 8.90
C THR A 101 9.33 -2.00 10.18
N ARG A 102 9.79 -2.55 11.31
CA ARG A 102 9.10 -2.40 12.60
C ARG A 102 8.97 -0.93 13.05
N ASP A 103 9.96 -0.11 12.70
CA ASP A 103 9.96 1.33 12.99
C ASP A 103 9.23 2.16 11.92
N GLY A 104 8.80 1.53 10.81
CA GLY A 104 8.16 2.21 9.69
C GLY A 104 9.08 3.01 8.78
N ARG A 105 10.37 3.12 9.10
CA ARG A 105 11.32 3.98 8.37
C ARG A 105 11.58 3.51 6.95
N TYR A 106 11.58 2.19 6.75
CA TYR A 106 11.76 1.60 5.44
C TYR A 106 10.56 0.73 5.08
N LEU A 107 10.37 0.54 3.78
CA LEU A 107 9.37 -0.37 3.26
C LEU A 107 9.95 -1.21 2.13
N LEU A 108 9.42 -2.43 2.04
CA LEU A 108 9.82 -3.44 1.09
C LEU A 108 8.70 -3.66 0.08
N LEU A 109 8.99 -3.40 -1.20
CA LEU A 109 8.07 -3.56 -2.32
C LEU A 109 8.51 -4.74 -3.21
N SER A 110 7.58 -5.60 -3.63
CA SER A 110 7.89 -6.66 -4.60
C SER A 110 7.64 -6.19 -6.03
N ILE A 111 8.56 -6.57 -6.90
CA ILE A 111 8.31 -6.69 -8.34
C ILE A 111 8.03 -8.17 -8.63
N TRP A 112 6.76 -8.49 -8.82
CA TRP A 112 6.24 -9.85 -8.96
C TRP A 112 6.43 -10.37 -10.40
N ASP A 113 7.69 -10.56 -10.78
CA ASP A 113 8.11 -11.04 -12.09
C ASP A 113 9.24 -12.07 -11.96
N THR A 114 9.40 -12.95 -12.94
CA THR A 114 10.50 -13.95 -12.93
C THR A 114 11.88 -13.31 -12.90
N ASN A 115 12.05 -12.15 -13.54
CA ASN A 115 13.22 -11.29 -13.43
C ASN A 115 12.93 -10.09 -12.52
N GLY A 116 12.30 -10.37 -11.39
CA GLY A 116 11.82 -9.41 -10.41
C GLY A 116 12.87 -9.00 -9.38
N ALA A 117 12.40 -8.28 -8.37
CA ALA A 117 13.23 -7.79 -7.28
C ALA A 117 12.38 -7.48 -6.05
N LEU A 118 13.03 -7.52 -4.89
CA LEU A 118 12.57 -6.88 -3.68
C LEU A 118 13.30 -5.53 -3.54
N ILE A 119 12.54 -4.44 -3.49
CA ILE A 119 13.08 -3.08 -3.44
C ILE A 119 12.81 -2.50 -2.06
N VAL A 120 13.84 -1.94 -1.42
CA VAL A 120 13.75 -1.22 -0.15
C VAL A 120 13.71 0.27 -0.45
N TYR A 121 12.68 0.94 0.02
CA TYR A 121 12.52 2.39 -0.04
C TYR A 121 12.62 3.00 1.36
N ASP A 122 13.16 4.21 1.44
CA ASP A 122 12.92 5.11 2.58
C ASP A 122 11.47 5.62 2.49
N SER A 123 10.71 5.50 3.58
CA SER A 123 9.27 5.80 3.58
C SER A 123 8.96 7.28 3.44
N ASP A 124 9.93 8.14 3.79
CA ASP A 124 9.73 9.58 3.88
C ASP A 124 10.30 10.29 2.66
N THR A 125 11.53 9.94 2.26
CA THR A 125 12.16 10.54 1.07
C THR A 125 11.70 9.89 -0.23
N LEU A 126 11.13 8.68 -0.16
CA LEU A 126 10.74 7.85 -1.30
C LEU A 126 11.92 7.41 -2.18
N GLU A 127 13.14 7.53 -1.67
CA GLU A 127 14.35 7.11 -2.37
C GLU A 127 14.54 5.60 -2.26
N GLU A 128 14.99 4.98 -3.36
CA GLU A 128 15.39 3.57 -3.36
C GLU A 128 16.72 3.41 -2.61
N ILE A 129 16.69 2.64 -1.52
CA ILE A 129 17.86 2.39 -0.67
C ILE A 129 18.59 1.12 -1.10
N LYS A 130 17.84 0.10 -1.54
CA LYS A 130 18.42 -1.18 -1.93
C LYS A 130 17.52 -1.93 -2.89
N ARG A 131 18.13 -2.67 -3.81
CA ARG A 131 17.45 -3.60 -4.71
C ARG A 131 18.06 -4.98 -4.60
N LEU A 132 17.20 -5.98 -4.41
CA LEU A 132 17.57 -7.38 -4.28
C LEU A 132 16.92 -8.16 -5.42
N PRO A 133 17.68 -8.55 -6.47
CA PRO A 133 17.14 -9.38 -7.54
C PRO A 133 16.60 -10.70 -6.99
N MET A 134 15.37 -11.05 -7.35
CA MET A 134 14.67 -12.25 -6.86
C MET A 134 13.73 -12.78 -7.93
N ASN A 135 13.61 -14.10 -8.02
CA ASN A 135 12.64 -14.72 -8.92
C ASN A 135 11.25 -14.67 -8.30
N LYS A 136 10.38 -13.82 -8.87
CA LYS A 136 8.95 -13.69 -8.56
C LYS A 136 8.64 -13.53 -7.05
N PRO A 137 9.27 -12.57 -6.33
CA PRO A 137 8.99 -12.32 -4.93
C PRO A 137 7.54 -11.86 -4.73
N SER A 138 6.84 -12.38 -3.72
CA SER A 138 5.42 -12.11 -3.48
C SER A 138 5.18 -11.40 -2.14
N GLY A 139 4.64 -12.13 -1.14
CA GLY A 139 4.39 -11.64 0.20
C GLY A 139 5.67 -11.56 1.03
N LYS A 140 5.72 -10.57 1.91
CA LYS A 140 6.75 -10.40 2.93
C LYS A 140 6.08 -9.89 4.20
N TYR A 141 6.54 -10.36 5.35
CA TYR A 141 5.85 -10.15 6.62
C TYR A 141 6.88 -9.75 7.66
N ASN A 142 6.74 -8.55 8.23
CA ASN A 142 7.61 -8.13 9.31
C ASN A 142 7.13 -8.76 10.62
N VAL A 143 8.02 -9.46 11.32
CA VAL A 143 7.68 -10.18 12.55
C VAL A 143 7.04 -9.26 13.59
N GLY A 144 7.65 -8.12 13.87
CA GLY A 144 7.15 -7.16 14.87
C GLY A 144 5.77 -6.63 14.49
N ASN A 145 5.61 -6.17 13.25
CA ASN A 145 4.33 -5.63 12.80
C ASN A 145 3.19 -6.66 12.94
N LYS A 146 3.43 -7.92 12.56
CA LYS A 146 2.40 -8.97 12.57
C LYS A 146 2.01 -9.48 13.95
N ILE A 147 2.95 -9.55 14.90
CA ILE A 147 2.64 -10.06 16.25
C ILE A 147 2.17 -8.95 17.20
N GLU A 148 2.51 -7.70 16.92
CA GLU A 148 2.14 -6.53 17.73
C GLU A 148 0.91 -5.80 17.19
N PHE A 149 0.32 -6.30 16.09
CA PHE A 149 -0.83 -5.71 15.43
C PHE A 149 -0.63 -4.23 15.06
N ALA A 150 0.56 -3.89 14.55
CA ALA A 150 0.94 -2.51 14.28
C ALA A 150 -0.07 -1.80 13.36
N GLU A 151 -0.43 -0.56 13.73
CA GLU A 151 -1.36 0.28 12.97
C GLU A 151 -0.94 0.38 11.50
N GLY A 152 -1.92 0.33 10.60
CA GLY A 152 -1.70 0.49 9.17
C GLY A 152 -1.21 -0.79 8.47
N THR A 153 -0.74 -1.78 9.23
CA THR A 153 -0.34 -3.09 8.68
C THR A 153 -1.51 -4.08 8.77
N SER A 154 -1.61 -5.01 7.82
CA SER A 154 -2.71 -5.99 7.82
C SER A 154 -2.45 -7.14 8.79
N HIS A 155 -3.50 -7.62 9.45
CA HIS A 155 -3.49 -8.77 10.35
C HIS A 155 -4.66 -9.70 10.05
#